data_AF-A0A967IDS1-F1
#
_entry.id   AF-A0A967IDS1-F1
#
_cell.length_a   1.000
_cell.length_b   1.000
_cell.length_c   1.000
_cell.angle_alpha   90.00
_cell.angle_beta   90.00
_cell.angle_gamma   90.00
#
_symmetry.space_group_name_H-M   'P 1'
#
loop_
_entity.id
_entity.type
_entity.pdbx_description
1 polymer ?
#
loop_
_entity_poly.entity_id
_entity_poly.type
_entity_poly.pdbx_seq_one_letter_code
_entity_poly.pdbx_strand_id
1 'polypeptide(L)'
;LAQFGENVQQGVNFICNCCPCCCEAMLAAQRFGVMSPVHTSNFIAEIDEKCTGCGRCLPTCPVKVIALETENSDGTGQKRALVDADLCLGCGVCHRNCPREA
;
A
#
# COMPACT_ATOMS: atom_id res chain seq x y z
N LEU A 1 2.92 -9.69 3.40
CA LEU A 1 1.56 -10.25 3.51
C LEU A 1 0.68 -9.21 4.17
N ALA A 2 -0.52 -8.98 3.63
CA ALA A 2 -1.52 -8.10 4.24
C ALA A 2 -2.62 -8.95 4.89
N GLN A 3 -3.12 -8.49 6.03
CA GLN A 3 -4.20 -9.14 6.75
C GLN A 3 -5.47 -8.30 6.64
N PHE A 4 -6.57 -8.94 6.27
CA PHE A 4 -7.91 -8.33 6.22
C PHE A 4 -8.96 -9.44 6.36
N GLY A 5 -10.19 -9.09 6.69
CA GLY A 5 -11.27 -10.05 6.94
C GLY A 5 -12.61 -9.35 7.01
N GLU A 6 -13.68 -10.13 7.19
CA GLU A 6 -14.99 -9.55 7.45
C GLU A 6 -15.06 -8.90 8.82
N ASN A 7 -15.65 -7.71 8.86
CA ASN A 7 -15.91 -6.99 10.09
C ASN A 7 -17.33 -7.30 10.60
N VAL A 8 -17.54 -8.53 11.07
CA VAL A 8 -18.81 -9.01 11.62
C VAL A 8 -18.60 -9.67 12.99
N GLN A 9 -19.58 -9.59 13.88
CA GLN A 9 -19.46 -10.14 15.24
C GLN A 9 -19.63 -11.66 15.29
N GLN A 10 -20.47 -12.23 14.41
CA GLN A 10 -20.80 -13.65 14.39
C GLN A 10 -20.89 -14.13 12.94
N GLY A 11 -20.56 -15.40 12.70
CA GLY A 11 -20.63 -16.01 11.36
C GLY A 11 -19.60 -15.46 10.36
N VAL A 12 -18.35 -15.28 10.79
CA VAL A 12 -17.23 -14.84 9.93
C VAL A 12 -17.00 -15.84 8.80
N ASN A 13 -17.09 -15.38 7.55
CA ASN A 13 -16.85 -16.23 6.37
C ASN A 13 -15.36 -16.35 6.04
N PHE A 14 -14.56 -15.29 6.25
CA PHE A 14 -13.14 -15.33 5.95
C PHE A 14 -12.27 -14.43 6.84
N ILE A 15 -11.04 -14.91 7.03
CA ILE A 15 -9.90 -14.14 7.55
C ILE A 15 -8.74 -14.41 6.60
N CYS A 16 -8.23 -13.38 5.94
CA CYS A 16 -7.19 -13.48 4.91
C CYS A 16 -5.83 -13.00 5.43
N ASN A 17 -4.79 -13.75 5.11
CA ASN A 17 -3.37 -13.38 5.30
C ASN A 17 -2.64 -13.48 3.95
N CYS A 18 -3.13 -12.76 2.95
CA CYS A 18 -2.80 -13.04 1.56
C CYS A 18 -1.69 -12.13 0.99
N CYS A 19 -1.01 -12.63 -0.05
CA CYS A 19 -0.25 -11.83 -1.02
C CYS A 19 -1.11 -11.50 -2.25
N PRO A 20 -0.76 -10.47 -3.04
CA PRO A 20 -1.43 -10.19 -4.31
C PRO A 20 -1.20 -11.27 -5.40
N CYS A 21 -0.45 -12.32 -5.09
CA CYS A 21 -0.07 -13.42 -5.98
C CYS A 21 -1.26 -14.23 -6.54
N CYS A 22 -2.29 -14.48 -5.71
CA CYS A 22 -3.48 -15.27 -6.07
C CYS A 22 -4.76 -14.81 -5.35
N CYS A 23 -4.70 -13.72 -4.60
CA CYS A 23 -5.84 -13.21 -3.85
C CYS A 23 -6.70 -12.29 -4.73
N GLU A 24 -7.88 -12.77 -5.10
CA GLU A 24 -8.82 -12.02 -5.95
C GLU A 24 -9.21 -10.67 -5.36
N ALA A 25 -9.35 -10.56 -4.03
CA ALA A 25 -9.63 -9.27 -3.38
C ALA A 25 -8.47 -8.27 -3.56
N MET A 26 -7.22 -8.72 -3.47
CA MET A 26 -6.06 -7.86 -3.70
C MET A 26 -5.90 -7.50 -5.18
N LEU A 27 -6.18 -8.44 -6.09
CA LEU A 27 -6.21 -8.16 -7.53
C LEU A 27 -7.33 -7.18 -7.88
N ALA A 28 -8.50 -7.31 -7.26
CA ALA A 28 -9.59 -6.36 -7.40
C ALA A 28 -9.20 -4.99 -6.86
N ALA A 29 -8.56 -4.90 -5.70
CA ALA A 29 -8.07 -3.63 -5.16
C ALA A 29 -7.01 -2.96 -6.07
N GLN A 30 -6.12 -3.74 -6.71
CA GLN A 30 -5.18 -3.21 -7.71
C GLN A 30 -5.88 -2.69 -8.98
N ARG A 31 -6.90 -3.40 -9.48
CA ARG A 31 -7.54 -3.10 -10.78
C ARG A 31 -8.70 -2.12 -10.68
N PHE A 32 -9.37 -2.12 -9.54
CA PHE A 32 -10.66 -1.47 -9.32
C PHE A 32 -10.67 -0.68 -8.02
N GLY A 33 -9.52 -0.18 -7.56
CA GLY A 33 -9.37 0.48 -6.26
C GLY A 33 -10.42 1.58 -5.98
N VAL A 34 -10.82 2.35 -7.01
CA VAL A 34 -11.86 3.39 -6.92
C VAL A 34 -13.26 2.86 -6.55
N MET A 35 -13.52 1.56 -6.72
CA MET A 35 -14.77 0.91 -6.29
C MET A 35 -14.69 0.42 -4.84
N SER A 36 -13.55 0.60 -4.17
CA SER A 36 -13.28 0.15 -2.79
C SER A 36 -13.65 -1.32 -2.54
N PRO A 37 -13.15 -2.29 -3.35
CA PRO A 37 -13.48 -3.71 -3.19
C PRO A 37 -12.97 -4.32 -1.88
N VAL A 38 -12.04 -3.64 -1.21
CA VAL A 38 -11.56 -3.94 0.14
C VAL A 38 -11.62 -2.64 0.93
N HIS A 39 -12.29 -2.66 2.10
CA HIS A 39 -12.35 -1.48 2.97
C HIS A 39 -10.97 -1.15 3.54
N THR A 40 -10.64 0.15 3.54
CA THR A 40 -9.37 0.69 4.03
C THR A 40 -9.38 0.84 5.55
N SER A 41 -8.20 0.81 6.16
CA SER A 41 -8.03 1.20 7.56
C SER A 41 -7.73 2.71 7.66
N ASN A 42 -7.82 3.26 8.87
CA ASN A 42 -7.42 4.65 9.13
C ASN A 42 -5.88 4.85 9.19
N PHE A 43 -5.09 3.78 9.06
CA PHE A 43 -3.62 3.84 9.12
C PHE A 43 -3.02 4.10 7.73
N ILE A 44 -3.35 5.25 7.14
CA ILE A 44 -2.87 5.64 5.82
C ILE A 44 -1.38 5.96 5.88
N ALA A 45 -0.61 5.41 4.94
CA ALA A 45 0.83 5.61 4.88
C ALA A 45 1.15 7.05 4.44
N GLU A 46 1.98 7.72 5.22
CA GLU A 46 2.55 9.04 4.92
C GLU A 46 4.07 8.90 4.76
N ILE A 47 4.67 9.75 3.92
CA ILE A 47 6.10 9.70 3.62
C ILE A 47 6.81 10.88 4.29
N ASP A 48 7.80 10.58 5.14
CA ASP A 48 8.56 11.61 5.85
C ASP A 48 9.90 11.96 5.17
N GLU A 49 10.61 12.96 5.72
CA GLU A 49 11.88 13.49 5.20
C GLU A 49 13.04 12.50 5.17
N LYS A 50 12.96 11.38 5.91
CA LYS A 50 13.99 10.34 5.93
C LYS A 50 13.94 9.46 4.66
N CYS A 51 12.92 9.62 3.83
CA CYS A 51 12.74 8.85 2.60
C CYS A 51 13.84 9.19 1.59
N THR A 52 14.59 8.17 1.17
CA THR A 52 15.71 8.31 0.23
C THR A 52 15.33 7.96 -1.22
N GLY A 53 14.06 7.65 -1.48
CA GLY A 53 13.61 7.21 -2.81
C GLY A 53 14.17 5.85 -3.24
N CYS A 54 14.62 5.00 -2.30
CA CYS A 54 15.26 3.71 -2.62
C CYS A 54 14.35 2.68 -3.30
N GLY A 55 13.04 2.91 -3.33
CA GLY A 55 12.07 2.09 -4.07
C GLY A 55 11.68 0.75 -3.43
N ARG A 56 12.21 0.38 -2.25
CA ARG A 56 11.89 -0.91 -1.60
C ARG A 56 10.40 -1.08 -1.24
N CYS A 57 9.68 0.02 -1.07
CA CYS A 57 8.23 0.02 -0.80
C CYS A 57 7.38 -0.38 -2.03
N LEU A 58 7.87 -0.16 -3.25
CA LEU A 58 7.11 -0.43 -4.49
C LEU A 58 6.68 -1.90 -4.62
N PRO A 59 7.59 -2.89 -4.60
CA PRO A 59 7.20 -4.29 -4.79
C PRO A 59 6.47 -4.89 -3.58
N THR A 60 6.54 -4.24 -2.41
CA THR A 60 5.94 -4.74 -1.18
C THR A 60 4.50 -4.27 -0.98
N CYS A 61 4.09 -3.19 -1.66
CA CYS A 61 2.73 -2.70 -1.62
C CYS A 61 1.76 -3.71 -2.30
N PRO A 62 0.85 -4.35 -1.55
CA PRO A 62 -0.02 -5.38 -2.11
C PRO A 62 -1.04 -4.84 -3.11
N VAL A 63 -1.32 -3.53 -3.08
CA VAL A 63 -2.26 -2.87 -3.99
C VAL A 63 -1.59 -1.92 -4.99
N LYS A 64 -0.25 -1.86 -4.98
CA LYS A 64 0.56 -1.10 -5.97
C LYS A 64 0.22 0.39 -6.09
N VAL A 65 -0.09 1.03 -4.95
CA VAL A 65 -0.44 2.47 -4.88
C VAL A 65 0.73 3.38 -4.55
N ILE A 66 1.97 2.88 -4.67
CA ILE A 66 3.19 3.63 -4.34
C ILE A 66 3.99 3.87 -5.62
N ALA A 67 4.34 5.12 -5.87
CA ALA A 67 5.21 5.55 -6.97
C ALA A 67 6.51 6.19 -6.43
N LEU A 68 7.46 6.46 -7.31
CA LEU A 68 8.61 7.33 -7.02
C LEU A 68 8.48 8.58 -7.86
N GLU A 69 8.54 9.74 -7.21
CA GLU A 69 8.65 11.03 -7.87
C GLU A 69 10.04 11.61 -7.69
N THR A 70 10.45 12.42 -8.66
CA THR A 70 11.67 13.19 -8.58
C THR A 70 11.29 14.66 -8.44
N GLU A 71 12.00 15.39 -7.58
CA GLU A 71 11.75 16.80 -7.27
C GLU A 71 11.58 17.68 -8.51
N ASN A 72 12.44 17.50 -9.52
CA ASN A 72 12.38 18.27 -10.75
C ASN A 72 11.75 17.46 -11.90
N SER A 73 10.95 18.14 -12.73
CA SER A 73 10.29 17.57 -13.90
C SER A 73 11.24 17.11 -15.01
N ASP A 74 12.50 17.56 -14.99
CA ASP A 74 13.56 17.13 -15.89
C ASP A 74 14.24 15.81 -15.44
N GLY A 75 13.78 15.24 -14.32
CA GLY A 75 14.32 14.00 -13.76
C GLY A 75 15.56 14.18 -12.88
N THR A 76 15.92 15.43 -12.56
CA THR A 76 17.02 15.75 -11.63
C THR A 76 16.52 15.97 -10.20
N GLY A 77 17.42 15.90 -9.21
CA GLY A 77 17.08 16.15 -7.81
C GLY A 77 16.79 14.89 -7.00
N GLN A 78 16.23 15.08 -5.81
CA GLN A 78 15.97 13.97 -4.88
C GLN A 78 14.74 13.17 -5.31
N LYS A 79 14.79 11.84 -5.09
CA LYS A 79 13.64 10.95 -5.30
C LYS A 79 12.94 10.69 -3.99
N ARG A 80 11.61 10.68 -4.01
CA ARG A 80 10.79 10.32 -2.85
C ARG A 80 9.67 9.40 -3.27
N ALA A 81 9.23 8.57 -2.33
CA ALA A 81 8.02 7.79 -2.53
C ALA A 81 6.80 8.72 -2.48
N LEU A 82 5.81 8.44 -3.31
CA LEU A 82 4.48 9.03 -3.26
C LEU A 82 3.46 7.91 -3.07
N VAL A 83 2.50 8.11 -2.18
CA VAL A 83 1.42 7.16 -1.91
C VAL A 83 0.10 7.80 -2.35
N ASP A 84 -0.68 7.07 -3.14
CA ASP A 84 -2.08 7.43 -3.37
C ASP A 84 -2.88 7.09 -2.10
N ALA A 85 -3.21 8.12 -1.33
CA ALA A 85 -3.89 8.00 -0.04
C ALA A 85 -5.32 7.44 -0.17
N ASP A 86 -6.01 7.75 -1.27
CA ASP A 86 -7.40 7.32 -1.52
C ASP A 86 -7.49 5.82 -1.80
N LEU A 87 -6.41 5.24 -2.34
CA LEU A 87 -6.32 3.81 -2.66
C LEU A 87 -5.53 3.00 -1.61
N CYS A 88 -4.97 3.65 -0.60
CA CYS A 88 -4.17 3.00 0.43
C CYS A 88 -5.03 2.19 1.39
N LEU A 89 -4.78 0.86 1.47
CA LEU A 89 -5.48 -0.01 2.42
C LEU A 89 -5.06 0.21 3.88
N GLY A 90 -3.95 0.91 4.13
CA GLY A 90 -3.37 1.07 5.47
C GLY A 90 -2.89 -0.26 6.10
N CYS A 91 -2.25 -1.11 5.29
CA CYS A 91 -1.80 -2.46 5.71
C CYS A 91 -0.41 -2.51 6.39
N GLY A 92 0.34 -1.40 6.39
CA GLY A 92 1.67 -1.29 7.02
C GLY A 92 2.79 -2.17 6.43
N VAL A 93 2.57 -2.85 5.30
CA VAL A 93 3.58 -3.74 4.69
C VAL A 93 4.79 -2.93 4.20
N CYS A 94 4.58 -1.76 3.59
CA CYS A 94 5.66 -0.89 3.14
C CYS A 94 6.53 -0.39 4.30
N HIS A 95 5.92 0.10 5.38
CA HIS A 95 6.62 0.62 6.55
C HIS A 95 7.55 -0.42 7.19
N ARG A 96 7.06 -1.66 7.41
CA ARG A 96 7.89 -2.77 7.94
C ARG A 96 9.08 -3.14 7.07
N ASN A 97 9.03 -2.83 5.78
CA ASN A 97 10.11 -3.10 4.82
C ASN A 97 10.95 -1.85 4.50
N CYS A 98 10.63 -0.70 5.08
CA CYS A 98 11.34 0.55 4.87
C CYS A 98 12.58 0.59 5.79
N PRO A 99 13.81 0.61 5.24
CA PRO A 99 15.03 0.64 6.06
C PRO A 99 15.25 1.95 6.81
N ARG A 100 14.41 2.97 6.55
CA ARG A 100 14.49 4.31 7.15
C ARG A 100 13.27 4.65 8.00
N GLU A 101 12.29 3.75 8.09
CA GLU A 101 11.01 3.99 8.78
C GLU A 101 10.34 5.29 8.30
N ALA A 102 10.51 5.56 7.00
CA ALA A 102 10.06 6.75 6.28
C ALA A 102 8.84 6.48 5.41
#